data_AF-A0A3B3TLL6-F1
#
_entry.id   AF-A0A3B3TLL6-F1
#
_cell.length_a   1.000
_cell.length_b   1.000
_cell.length_c   1.000
_cell.angle_alpha   90.00
_cell.angle_beta   90.00
_cell.angle_gamma   90.00
#
_symmetry.space_group_name_H-M   'P 1'
#
loop_
_entity.id
_entity.type
_entity.pdbx_description
1 polymer ?
#
loop_
_entity_poly.entity_id
_entity_poly.type
_entity_poly.pdbx_seq_one_letter_code
_entity_poly.pdbx_strand_id
1 'polypeptide(L)'
;MDDDLFQLRQLPVVRFRRTGESTRSEEDVESREQEVRPAEPADQESVALAEGTAVPREFANPTDDTFMVEDAVEAIGFGTFQWKLSILTGLSWMADAMEMMILSILAPQLHCEWRLPSLEVALLTSAVFIGMMISSSLWGNISDKYGRKMGLTLSVLWTMFFGLMSAFAPIYGWILVLRALVGFGIGGAPQSVTLYAEFLPMRSRATCILLIEIFWAIGTVFEVLLAILVMPTLGWRWLLGLSTIPLFIFAFLCYWLPESARYDVLTGNQEKALATLKRIATENGVPMPLGKLIVARQEDRGKIRDLFSAHFRCTTVLLWFIWFANAFSYYGLVLLTTELFQEGGACGSGKKELRCSLECKYLNSDDYKDLLWTTLSEFPGLLVTLWAIDRLGRRKTMALCFLVFSLCIIPLYGCVGRVSMTVLIFIARAFIAGGFQAAYVYTPEVYPTATRALGLGTSSGMARVGALITPFVAQVMLESSVYLALSVYCCCCLFAAVASCALPIETTGRGLQESSNREWGQEMVGQRSEEIPHSSSGSQG
;
A
#
# COMPACT_ATOMS: atom_id res chain seq x y z
N MET A 1 49.30 9.44 9.56
CA MET A 1 49.33 10.54 10.53
C MET A 1 50.40 11.47 9.99
N ASP A 2 50.10 12.45 9.14
CA ASP A 2 49.21 13.58 9.48
C ASP A 2 48.55 14.32 8.29
N ASP A 3 48.45 13.73 7.09
CA ASP A 3 47.99 14.51 5.91
C ASP A 3 46.50 14.37 5.49
N ASP A 4 45.72 13.46 6.08
CA ASP A 4 44.32 13.23 5.64
C ASP A 4 43.24 13.92 6.50
N LEU A 5 43.61 14.75 7.48
CA LEU A 5 42.63 15.42 8.36
C LEU A 5 42.08 16.75 7.79
N PHE A 6 42.48 17.14 6.58
CA PHE A 6 42.29 18.49 6.05
C PHE A 6 41.12 18.64 5.06
N GLN A 7 39.95 18.05 5.31
CA GLN A 7 38.71 18.42 4.58
C GLN A 7 37.41 18.43 5.42
N LEU A 8 37.49 18.41 6.76
CA LEU A 8 36.31 18.52 7.64
C LEU A 8 35.96 19.96 8.04
N ARG A 9 36.03 20.92 7.12
CA ARG A 9 35.51 22.27 7.38
C ARG A 9 34.26 22.52 6.54
N GLN A 10 33.20 22.95 7.24
CA GLN A 10 31.94 23.54 6.76
C GLN A 10 30.74 22.61 6.59
N LEU A 11 30.23 22.04 7.69
CA LEU A 11 28.79 21.83 7.86
C LEU A 11 28.41 22.11 9.33
N PRO A 12 27.27 22.77 9.62
CA PRO A 12 26.80 23.01 10.99
C PRO A 12 26.36 21.68 11.62
N VAL A 13 26.63 21.47 12.90
CA VAL A 13 26.45 20.19 13.62
C VAL A 13 25.42 20.35 14.74
N VAL A 14 24.57 19.34 14.98
CA VAL A 14 23.62 19.29 16.11
C VAL A 14 23.86 18.02 16.92
N ARG A 15 23.84 18.12 18.26
CA ARG A 15 24.06 17.02 19.22
C ARG A 15 22.72 16.56 19.79
N PHE A 16 22.45 15.25 19.81
CA PHE A 16 21.32 14.68 20.56
C PHE A 16 21.73 14.37 22.01
N ARG A 17 20.80 14.55 22.95
CA ARG A 17 20.94 14.14 24.36
C ARG A 17 20.44 12.69 24.49
N ARG A 18 21.24 11.80 25.10
CA ARG A 18 20.92 10.39 25.36
C ARG A 18 19.54 10.20 26.03
N THR A 19 18.63 9.48 25.39
CA THR A 19 17.53 8.78 26.06
C THR A 19 17.99 7.36 26.40
N GLY A 20 18.47 7.14 27.62
CA GLY A 20 18.88 5.78 28.02
C GLY A 20 19.86 5.64 29.18
N GLU A 21 19.90 6.54 30.16
CA GLU A 21 20.52 6.26 31.46
C GLU A 21 19.47 6.41 32.55
N SER A 22 18.98 5.27 33.04
CA SER A 22 18.40 5.15 34.37
C SER A 22 19.51 5.49 35.37
N THR A 23 19.60 6.75 35.78
CA THR A 23 20.26 7.09 37.04
C THR A 23 19.31 6.72 38.15
N ARG A 24 19.45 5.49 38.64
CA ARG A 24 18.99 5.13 39.98
C ARG A 24 19.96 5.81 40.96
N SER A 25 19.69 7.07 41.28
CA SER A 25 20.25 7.73 42.47
C SER A 25 19.25 7.52 43.60
N GLU A 26 19.66 6.74 44.59
CA GLU A 26 18.98 6.63 45.89
C GLU A 26 19.16 7.96 46.62
N GLU A 27 18.23 8.89 46.42
CA GLU A 27 17.91 10.03 47.30
C GLU A 27 16.87 10.86 46.53
N ASP A 28 15.59 10.65 46.86
CA ASP A 28 14.50 11.63 46.78
C ASP A 28 13.17 10.88 47.02
N VAL A 29 12.96 10.54 48.30
CA VAL A 29 11.64 10.28 48.85
C VAL A 29 11.08 11.62 49.28
N GLU A 30 10.25 12.25 48.45
CA GLU A 30 9.01 12.95 48.84
C GLU A 30 8.47 13.80 47.69
N SER A 31 7.14 13.91 47.69
CA SER A 31 6.28 14.83 46.92
C SER A 31 5.86 14.43 45.50
N ARG A 32 4.53 14.27 45.40
CA ARG A 32 3.69 14.03 44.23
C ARG A 32 3.56 15.29 43.37
N GLU A 33 3.18 15.02 42.11
CA GLU A 33 2.57 15.93 41.13
C GLU A 33 3.47 16.98 40.48
N GLN A 34 4.02 16.62 39.31
CA GLN A 34 4.26 17.62 38.27
C GLN A 34 3.94 17.08 36.86
N GLU A 35 3.01 17.80 36.25
CA GLU A 35 2.38 17.63 34.95
C GLU A 35 3.41 17.71 33.81
N VAL A 36 3.53 16.65 33.00
CA VAL A 36 4.44 16.61 31.85
C VAL A 36 3.82 17.42 30.69
N ARG A 37 4.34 18.62 30.45
CA ARG A 37 4.06 19.37 29.21
C ARG A 37 5.06 18.95 28.11
N PRO A 38 4.63 18.85 26.84
CA PRO A 38 5.55 18.62 25.72
C PRO A 38 6.50 19.82 25.56
N ALA A 39 7.79 19.55 25.36
CA ALA A 39 8.79 20.57 25.09
C ALA A 39 8.56 21.22 23.70
N GLU A 40 8.49 22.56 23.67
CA GLU A 40 8.46 23.36 22.44
C GLU A 40 9.82 23.35 21.72
N PRO A 41 9.85 23.54 20.39
CA PRO A 41 11.08 23.56 19.60
C PRO A 41 11.73 24.95 19.68
N ALA A 42 12.33 25.27 20.82
CA ALA A 42 13.20 26.43 20.97
C ALA A 42 14.38 26.02 21.84
N ASP A 43 15.58 26.12 21.26
CA ASP A 43 16.92 26.14 21.88
C ASP A 43 17.89 25.19 21.15
N GLN A 44 18.09 25.45 19.85
CA GLN A 44 19.32 25.06 19.14
C GLN A 44 20.26 26.27 19.11
N GLU A 45 21.23 26.32 20.02
CA GLU A 45 22.33 27.29 19.93
C GLU A 45 23.39 26.79 18.95
N SER A 46 23.55 27.51 17.84
CA SER A 46 24.69 27.35 16.93
C SER A 46 25.94 27.95 17.56
N VAL A 47 26.92 27.12 17.91
CA VAL A 47 28.23 27.60 18.37
C VAL A 47 29.11 27.88 17.15
N ALA A 48 29.29 29.16 16.82
CA ALA A 48 30.27 29.59 15.83
C ALA A 48 31.69 29.52 16.44
N LEU A 49 32.53 28.62 15.94
CA LEU A 49 33.94 28.57 16.30
C LEU A 49 34.71 29.66 15.54
N ALA A 50 35.33 30.58 16.26
CA ALA A 50 36.23 31.57 15.69
C ALA A 50 37.45 30.89 15.03
N GLU A 51 37.91 31.43 13.89
CA GLU A 51 39.06 30.88 13.17
C GLU A 51 40.31 30.87 14.04
N GLY A 52 40.82 29.66 14.33
CA GLY A 52 42.16 29.45 14.90
C GLY A 52 42.21 28.98 16.36
N THR A 53 41.09 28.74 17.04
CA THR A 53 41.11 28.15 18.39
C THR A 53 41.13 26.62 18.34
N ALA A 54 42.03 26.03 19.13
CA ALA A 54 42.10 24.58 19.32
C ALA A 54 40.82 24.09 20.01
N VAL A 55 40.22 23.04 19.44
CA VAL A 55 39.05 22.35 19.97
C VAL A 55 39.37 21.86 21.40
N PRO A 56 38.60 22.27 22.44
CA PRO A 56 38.83 21.82 23.81
C PRO A 56 38.82 20.29 23.88
N ARG A 57 39.69 19.67 24.71
CA ARG A 57 39.85 18.20 24.79
C ARG A 57 38.56 17.43 25.10
N GLU A 58 37.54 18.08 25.66
CA GLU A 58 36.19 17.50 25.86
C GLU A 58 35.42 17.27 24.54
N PHE A 59 35.79 17.98 23.46
CA PHE A 59 35.27 17.79 22.10
C PHE A 59 36.18 16.92 21.22
N ALA A 60 37.38 16.57 21.72
CA ALA A 60 38.37 15.76 21.01
C ALA A 60 38.29 14.27 21.33
N ASN A 61 37.33 13.85 22.16
CA ASN A 61 36.99 12.44 22.30
C ASN A 61 36.08 12.07 21.11
N PRO A 62 36.51 11.21 20.18
CA PRO A 62 35.59 10.61 19.22
C PRO A 62 34.60 9.79 20.05
N THR A 63 33.42 10.34 20.27
CA THR A 63 32.43 9.73 21.14
C THR A 63 32.11 8.33 20.62
N ASP A 64 31.95 7.37 21.54
CA ASP A 64 31.34 6.05 21.32
C ASP A 64 29.87 6.15 20.87
N ASP A 65 29.45 7.28 20.31
CA ASP A 65 28.11 7.50 19.82
C ASP A 65 27.91 6.56 18.63
N THR A 66 26.89 5.73 18.73
CA THR A 66 26.47 4.79 17.71
C THR A 66 25.07 5.18 17.27
N PHE A 67 24.79 5.05 15.98
CA PHE A 67 23.46 5.33 15.45
C PHE A 67 23.04 4.22 14.48
N MET A 68 21.75 3.96 14.40
CA MET A 68 21.17 3.02 13.44
C MET A 68 20.75 3.74 12.16
N VAL A 69 20.44 2.96 11.11
CA VAL A 69 19.94 3.52 9.84
C VAL A 69 18.65 4.30 10.08
N GLU A 70 17.77 3.76 10.91
CA GLU A 70 16.49 4.36 11.30
C GLU A 70 16.69 5.71 12.01
N ASP A 71 17.63 5.79 12.96
CA ASP A 71 17.97 7.03 13.68
C ASP A 71 18.51 8.09 12.71
N ALA A 72 19.34 7.67 11.75
CA ALA A 72 19.89 8.58 10.74
C ALA A 72 18.82 9.12 9.81
N VAL A 73 17.89 8.27 9.34
CA VAL A 73 16.76 8.71 8.50
C VAL A 73 15.84 9.66 9.26
N GLU A 74 15.60 9.41 10.55
CA GLU A 74 14.80 10.31 11.40
C GLU A 74 15.49 11.66 11.61
N ALA A 75 16.80 11.66 11.88
CA ALA A 75 17.58 12.88 12.06
C ALA A 75 17.70 13.72 10.77
N ILE A 76 17.83 13.08 9.60
CA ILE A 76 17.87 13.76 8.30
C ILE A 76 16.49 14.33 7.93
N GLY A 77 15.41 13.66 8.36
CA GLY A 77 14.04 14.10 8.11
C GLY A 77 13.62 14.01 6.64
N PHE A 78 12.41 14.50 6.36
CA PHE A 78 11.80 14.50 5.02
C PHE A 78 12.23 15.74 4.23
N GLY A 79 12.75 15.54 3.02
CA GLY A 79 13.26 16.62 2.17
C GLY A 79 13.16 16.31 0.68
N THR A 80 14.04 16.94 -0.12
CA THR A 80 13.98 16.87 -1.59
C THR A 80 14.26 15.46 -2.11
N PHE A 81 15.13 14.71 -1.43
CA PHE A 81 15.46 13.34 -1.80
C PHE A 81 14.22 12.43 -1.73
N GLN A 82 13.46 12.50 -0.63
CA GLN A 82 12.25 11.69 -0.44
C GLN A 82 11.17 12.07 -1.45
N TRP A 83 11.03 13.36 -1.80
CA TRP A 83 10.12 13.79 -2.86
C TRP A 83 10.49 13.22 -4.23
N LYS A 84 11.77 13.26 -4.62
CA LYS A 84 12.26 12.65 -5.87
C LYS A 84 12.02 11.13 -5.87
N LEU A 85 12.31 10.48 -4.75
CA LEU A 85 12.10 9.05 -4.59
C LEU A 85 10.62 8.67 -4.70
N SER A 86 9.73 9.48 -4.11
CA SER A 86 8.27 9.31 -4.20
C SER A 86 7.76 9.34 -5.64
N ILE A 87 8.26 10.30 -6.45
CA ILE A 87 7.90 10.37 -7.88
C ILE A 87 8.39 9.12 -8.62
N LEU A 88 9.59 8.65 -8.30
CA LEU A 88 10.17 7.48 -8.95
C LEU A 88 9.39 6.19 -8.61
N THR A 89 9.19 5.90 -7.33
CA THR A 89 8.45 4.72 -6.88
C THR A 89 6.97 4.81 -7.24
N GLY A 90 6.40 6.02 -7.21
CA GLY A 90 5.06 6.34 -7.67
C GLY A 90 4.86 6.03 -9.16
N LEU A 91 5.85 6.27 -10.02
CA LEU A 91 5.76 5.90 -11.44
C LEU A 91 5.65 4.37 -11.64
N SER A 92 6.35 3.58 -10.82
CA SER A 92 6.18 2.11 -10.83
C SER A 92 4.79 1.70 -10.36
N TRP A 93 4.23 2.40 -9.36
CA TRP A 93 2.89 2.12 -8.84
C TRP A 93 1.80 2.50 -9.85
N MET A 94 1.99 3.63 -10.55
CA MET A 94 1.15 4.09 -11.64
C MET A 94 1.11 3.07 -12.79
N ALA A 95 2.28 2.55 -13.18
CA ALA A 95 2.37 1.56 -14.25
C ALA A 95 1.70 0.22 -13.89
N ASP A 96 1.79 -0.19 -12.62
CA ASP A 96 1.06 -1.36 -12.11
C ASP A 96 -0.46 -1.16 -12.19
N ALA A 97 -0.93 0.02 -11.77
CA ALA A 97 -2.34 0.38 -11.85
C ALA A 97 -2.88 0.38 -13.30
N MET A 98 -2.06 0.82 -14.27
CA MET A 98 -2.40 0.76 -15.70
C MET A 98 -2.56 -0.70 -16.18
N GLU A 99 -1.61 -1.59 -15.86
CA GLU A 99 -1.71 -3.01 -16.25
C GLU A 99 -2.85 -3.75 -15.54
N MET A 100 -3.28 -3.29 -14.36
CA MET A 100 -4.49 -3.81 -13.72
C MET A 100 -5.77 -3.26 -14.38
N MET A 101 -5.77 -1.99 -14.77
CA MET A 101 -6.93 -1.35 -15.39
C MET A 101 -7.19 -1.85 -16.81
N ILE A 102 -6.13 -2.05 -17.61
CA ILE A 102 -6.24 -2.50 -19.00
C ILE A 102 -7.00 -3.82 -19.12
N LEU A 103 -6.99 -4.69 -18.10
CA LEU A 103 -7.73 -5.95 -18.10
C LEU A 103 -9.24 -5.76 -18.22
N SER A 104 -9.80 -4.71 -17.61
CA SER A 104 -11.24 -4.40 -17.70
C SER A 104 -11.65 -3.94 -19.10
N ILE A 105 -10.74 -3.28 -19.82
CA ILE A 105 -10.97 -2.78 -21.18
C ILE A 105 -10.71 -3.88 -22.22
N LEU A 106 -9.65 -4.66 -22.00
CA LEU A 106 -9.19 -5.69 -22.91
C LEU A 106 -10.11 -6.92 -22.92
N ALA A 107 -10.66 -7.32 -21.77
CA ALA A 107 -11.54 -8.48 -21.65
C ALA A 107 -12.75 -8.44 -22.61
N PRO A 108 -13.62 -7.41 -22.58
CA PRO A 108 -14.77 -7.33 -23.48
C PRO A 108 -14.36 -7.18 -24.96
N GLN A 109 -13.21 -6.53 -25.23
CA GLN A 109 -12.71 -6.39 -26.60
C GLN A 109 -12.30 -7.74 -27.20
N LEU A 110 -11.54 -8.54 -26.46
CA LEU A 110 -11.06 -9.84 -26.95
C LEU A 110 -12.18 -10.88 -27.01
N HIS A 111 -13.14 -10.80 -26.07
CA HIS A 111 -14.39 -11.55 -26.14
C HIS A 111 -15.04 -11.40 -27.52
N CYS A 112 -15.13 -10.16 -28.01
CA CYS A 112 -15.72 -9.85 -29.30
C CYS A 112 -14.88 -10.25 -30.51
N GLU A 113 -13.60 -9.89 -30.51
CA GLU A 113 -12.67 -10.12 -31.63
C GLU A 113 -12.54 -11.62 -31.94
N TRP A 114 -12.42 -12.44 -30.91
CA TRP A 114 -12.18 -13.87 -31.04
C TRP A 114 -13.38 -14.76 -30.68
N ARG A 115 -14.53 -14.16 -30.33
CA ARG A 115 -15.76 -14.86 -29.92
C ARG A 115 -15.49 -15.89 -28.81
N LEU A 116 -14.75 -15.46 -27.80
CA LEU A 116 -14.35 -16.32 -26.69
C LEU A 116 -15.54 -16.60 -25.78
N PRO A 117 -15.65 -17.80 -25.18
CA PRO A 117 -16.60 -18.03 -24.10
C PRO A 117 -16.19 -17.23 -22.84
N SER A 118 -17.17 -16.87 -21.99
CA SER A 118 -16.92 -16.09 -20.76
C SER A 118 -15.91 -16.76 -19.81
N LEU A 119 -15.84 -18.09 -19.81
CA LEU A 119 -14.83 -18.82 -19.04
C LEU A 119 -13.40 -18.50 -19.51
N GLU A 120 -13.17 -18.39 -20.83
CA GLU A 120 -11.85 -18.04 -21.36
C GLU A 120 -11.48 -16.59 -21.08
N VAL A 121 -12.47 -15.69 -21.08
CA VAL A 121 -12.28 -14.28 -20.68
C VAL A 121 -11.92 -14.18 -19.20
N ALA A 122 -12.61 -14.92 -18.34
CA ALA A 122 -12.30 -15.02 -16.91
C ALA A 122 -10.93 -15.65 -16.65
N LEU A 123 -10.57 -16.68 -17.41
CA LEU A 123 -9.23 -17.28 -17.31
C LEU A 123 -8.14 -16.30 -17.70
N LEU A 124 -8.36 -15.43 -18.69
CA LEU A 124 -7.38 -14.41 -19.10
C LEU A 124 -7.06 -13.42 -17.97
N THR A 125 -8.08 -12.89 -17.32
CA THR A 125 -7.95 -11.93 -16.21
C THR A 125 -7.45 -12.61 -14.94
N SER A 126 -7.98 -13.79 -14.59
CA SER A 126 -7.51 -14.60 -13.47
C SER A 126 -6.05 -15.03 -13.62
N ALA A 127 -5.57 -15.34 -14.82
CA ALA A 127 -4.18 -15.74 -15.06
C ALA A 127 -3.17 -14.66 -14.63
N VAL A 128 -3.51 -13.38 -14.76
CA VAL A 128 -2.69 -12.26 -14.27
C VAL A 128 -2.58 -12.32 -12.74
N PHE A 129 -3.71 -12.52 -12.04
CA PHE A 129 -3.73 -12.64 -10.59
C PHE A 129 -3.00 -13.91 -10.09
N ILE A 130 -3.07 -15.03 -10.81
CA ILE A 130 -2.28 -16.23 -10.51
C ILE A 130 -0.79 -15.91 -10.63
N GLY A 131 -0.38 -15.30 -11.74
CA GLY A 131 1.00 -14.89 -11.96
C GLY A 131 1.52 -14.00 -10.82
N MET A 132 0.72 -13.01 -10.43
CA MET A 132 1.04 -12.08 -9.34
C MET A 132 1.15 -12.77 -7.98
N MET A 133 0.25 -13.71 -7.68
CA MET A 133 0.26 -14.46 -6.42
C MET A 133 1.53 -15.30 -6.29
N ILE A 134 1.88 -16.06 -7.33
CA ILE A 134 3.08 -16.92 -7.33
C ILE A 134 4.35 -16.08 -7.25
N SER A 135 4.40 -14.96 -7.98
CA SER A 135 5.62 -14.16 -8.08
C SER A 135 5.89 -13.28 -6.86
N SER A 136 4.86 -12.84 -6.13
CA SER A 136 5.02 -11.97 -4.96
C SER A 136 6.04 -12.48 -3.93
N SER A 137 6.02 -13.79 -3.64
CA SER A 137 6.98 -14.44 -2.73
C SER A 137 8.37 -14.55 -3.36
N LEU A 138 8.44 -14.80 -4.67
CA LEU A 138 9.70 -14.91 -5.40
C LEU A 138 10.42 -13.56 -5.48
N TRP A 139 9.72 -12.49 -5.87
CA TRP A 139 10.26 -11.14 -5.90
C TRP A 139 10.62 -10.63 -4.51
N GLY A 140 9.86 -10.98 -3.47
CA GLY A 140 10.22 -10.72 -2.08
C GLY A 140 11.57 -11.36 -1.71
N ASN A 141 11.77 -12.64 -2.01
CA ASN A 141 13.03 -13.34 -1.75
C ASN A 141 14.21 -12.79 -2.58
N ILE A 142 13.98 -12.46 -3.86
CA ILE A 142 14.99 -11.85 -4.72
C ILE A 142 15.39 -10.48 -4.17
N SER A 143 14.41 -9.68 -3.76
CA SER A 143 14.62 -8.35 -3.20
C SER A 143 15.35 -8.38 -1.85
N ASP A 144 15.06 -9.37 -1.00
CA ASP A 144 15.75 -9.55 0.28
C ASP A 144 17.21 -10.04 0.08
N LYS A 145 17.47 -10.86 -0.95
CA LYS A 145 18.79 -11.48 -1.19
C LYS A 145 19.74 -10.62 -2.04
N TYR A 146 19.23 -9.95 -3.06
CA TYR A 146 20.04 -9.23 -4.05
C TYR A 146 19.87 -7.71 -3.99
N GLY A 147 19.01 -7.21 -3.09
CA GLY A 147 18.71 -5.79 -2.95
C GLY A 147 17.35 -5.42 -3.55
N ARG A 148 16.75 -4.38 -2.97
CA ARG A 148 15.42 -3.89 -3.31
C ARG A 148 15.41 -3.17 -4.65
N LYS A 149 16.45 -2.41 -4.97
CA LYS A 149 16.62 -1.78 -6.29
C LYS A 149 16.67 -2.84 -7.40
N MET A 150 17.47 -3.88 -7.21
CA MET A 150 17.62 -4.95 -8.20
C MET A 150 16.30 -5.71 -8.41
N GLY A 151 15.63 -6.11 -7.32
CA GLY A 151 14.34 -6.78 -7.39
C GLY A 151 13.28 -5.98 -8.16
N LEU A 152 13.13 -4.69 -7.83
CA LEU A 152 12.18 -3.80 -8.49
C LEU A 152 12.51 -3.55 -9.97
N THR A 153 13.79 -3.36 -10.29
CA THR A 153 14.22 -3.12 -11.67
C THR A 153 13.96 -4.34 -12.55
N LEU A 154 14.30 -5.54 -12.07
CA LEU A 154 14.05 -6.79 -12.78
C LEU A 154 12.56 -7.05 -12.99
N SER A 155 11.73 -6.79 -11.97
CA SER A 155 10.28 -7.00 -12.09
C SER A 155 9.65 -6.03 -13.10
N VAL A 156 10.05 -4.76 -13.11
CA VAL A 156 9.54 -3.78 -14.08
C VAL A 156 9.99 -4.09 -15.51
N LEU A 157 11.26 -4.47 -15.71
CA LEU A 157 11.75 -4.89 -17.02
C LEU A 157 11.01 -6.13 -17.54
N TRP A 158 10.70 -7.08 -16.65
CA TRP A 158 9.90 -8.26 -16.96
C TRP A 158 8.48 -7.88 -17.40
N THR A 159 7.78 -7.05 -16.61
CA THR A 159 6.43 -6.56 -16.96
C THR A 159 6.44 -5.82 -18.28
N MET A 160 7.42 -4.94 -18.51
CA MET A 160 7.55 -4.16 -19.75
C MET A 160 7.71 -5.07 -20.98
N PHE A 161 8.60 -6.07 -20.89
CA PHE A 161 8.88 -6.97 -22.01
C PHE A 161 7.66 -7.81 -22.39
N PHE A 162 7.03 -8.49 -21.44
CA PHE A 162 5.85 -9.32 -21.71
C PHE A 162 4.59 -8.49 -21.99
N GLY A 163 4.52 -7.28 -21.41
CA GLY A 163 3.50 -6.28 -21.69
C GLY A 163 3.49 -5.92 -23.17
N LEU A 164 4.63 -5.47 -23.68
CA LEU A 164 4.82 -5.10 -25.08
C LEU A 164 4.63 -6.30 -26.01
N MET A 165 5.14 -7.47 -25.63
CA MET A 165 4.96 -8.69 -26.42
C MET A 165 3.47 -9.08 -26.59
N SER A 166 2.61 -8.70 -25.63
CA SER A 166 1.18 -9.00 -25.70
C SER A 166 0.48 -8.26 -26.84
N ALA A 167 0.98 -7.10 -27.26
CA ALA A 167 0.48 -6.38 -28.44
C ALA A 167 0.61 -7.20 -29.74
N PHE A 168 1.57 -8.13 -29.78
CA PHE A 168 1.84 -8.96 -30.95
C PHE A 168 1.13 -10.32 -30.90
N ALA A 169 0.30 -10.60 -29.88
CA ALA A 169 -0.38 -11.88 -29.74
C ALA A 169 -1.32 -12.19 -30.94
N PRO A 170 -1.12 -13.30 -31.66
CA PRO A 170 -1.98 -13.65 -32.80
C PRO A 170 -3.18 -14.52 -32.41
N ILE A 171 -3.12 -15.21 -31.27
CA ILE A 171 -4.13 -16.17 -30.81
C ILE A 171 -4.33 -16.08 -29.29
N TYR A 172 -5.46 -16.59 -28.81
CA TYR A 172 -5.84 -16.59 -27.39
C TYR A 172 -4.78 -17.19 -26.45
N GLY A 173 -4.28 -18.39 -26.76
CA GLY A 173 -3.28 -19.05 -25.90
C GLY A 173 -2.00 -18.23 -25.72
N TRP A 174 -1.62 -17.44 -26.74
CA TRP A 174 -0.46 -16.58 -26.69
C TRP A 174 -0.68 -15.41 -25.73
N ILE A 175 -1.84 -14.73 -25.80
CA ILE A 175 -2.15 -13.63 -24.89
C ILE A 175 -2.35 -14.13 -23.45
N LEU A 176 -2.93 -15.31 -23.26
CA LEU A 176 -3.14 -15.91 -21.95
C LEU A 176 -1.81 -16.12 -21.21
N VAL A 177 -0.83 -16.75 -21.89
CA VAL A 177 0.50 -16.99 -21.31
C VAL A 177 1.22 -15.66 -21.07
N LEU A 178 1.21 -14.74 -22.03
CA LEU A 178 1.89 -13.45 -21.86
C LEU A 178 1.30 -12.62 -20.73
N ARG A 179 -0.03 -12.59 -20.58
CA ARG A 179 -0.70 -11.89 -19.48
C ARG A 179 -0.40 -12.54 -18.14
N ALA A 180 -0.32 -13.87 -18.06
CA ALA A 180 0.17 -14.55 -16.85
C ALA A 180 1.60 -14.12 -16.49
N LEU A 181 2.49 -13.96 -17.48
CA LEU A 181 3.86 -13.49 -17.29
C LEU A 181 3.93 -12.00 -16.93
N VAL A 182 3.03 -11.17 -17.45
CA VAL A 182 2.85 -9.77 -17.00
C VAL A 182 2.45 -9.73 -15.53
N GLY A 183 1.46 -10.56 -15.13
CA GLY A 183 1.07 -10.74 -13.73
C GLY A 183 2.24 -11.18 -12.85
N PHE A 184 3.10 -12.07 -13.37
CA PHE A 184 4.32 -12.46 -12.69
C PHE A 184 5.24 -11.25 -12.42
N GLY A 185 5.43 -10.33 -13.37
CA GLY A 185 6.20 -9.11 -13.15
C GLY A 185 5.55 -8.14 -12.16
N ILE A 186 4.24 -7.95 -12.27
CA ILE A 186 3.41 -7.10 -11.38
C ILE A 186 3.58 -7.45 -9.90
N GLY A 187 3.74 -8.73 -9.55
CA GLY A 187 3.96 -9.14 -8.16
C GLY A 187 5.23 -8.56 -7.49
N GLY A 188 6.16 -7.98 -8.26
CA GLY A 188 7.31 -7.24 -7.73
C GLY A 188 7.04 -5.76 -7.42
N ALA A 189 5.94 -5.18 -7.91
CA ALA A 189 5.61 -3.77 -7.70
C ALA A 189 5.53 -3.35 -6.21
N PRO A 190 5.01 -4.16 -5.26
CA PRO A 190 4.99 -3.79 -3.84
C PRO A 190 6.37 -3.53 -3.22
N GLN A 191 7.46 -3.98 -3.87
CA GLN A 191 8.82 -3.66 -3.45
C GLN A 191 9.14 -2.16 -3.60
N SER A 192 8.46 -1.42 -4.48
CA SER A 192 8.61 0.04 -4.61
C SER A 192 8.14 0.77 -3.35
N VAL A 193 6.98 0.38 -2.81
CA VAL A 193 6.43 0.92 -1.55
C VAL A 193 7.33 0.54 -0.38
N THR A 194 7.84 -0.69 -0.36
CA THR A 194 8.76 -1.16 0.69
C THR A 194 10.06 -0.36 0.68
N LEU A 195 10.66 -0.18 -0.51
CA LEU A 195 11.87 0.62 -0.68
C LEU A 195 11.64 2.07 -0.26
N TYR A 196 10.54 2.68 -0.69
CA TYR A 196 10.19 4.04 -0.30
C TYR A 196 10.05 4.17 1.22
N ALA A 197 9.36 3.22 1.87
CA ALA A 197 9.14 3.20 3.30
C ALA A 197 10.42 3.05 4.14
N GLU A 198 11.51 2.53 3.59
CA GLU A 198 12.81 2.42 4.25
C GLU A 198 13.59 3.76 4.28
N PHE A 199 13.23 4.72 3.42
CA PHE A 199 13.85 6.05 3.37
C PHE A 199 12.99 7.16 4.02
N LEU A 200 11.85 6.79 4.59
CA LEU A 200 10.90 7.72 5.20
C LEU A 200 11.05 7.77 6.72
N PRO A 201 11.09 8.97 7.32
CA PRO A 201 11.07 9.12 8.77
C PRO A 201 9.71 8.69 9.33
N MET A 202 9.71 8.13 10.54
CA MET A 202 8.56 7.45 11.16
C MET A 202 7.33 8.34 11.25
N ARG A 203 7.51 9.63 11.57
CA ARG A 203 6.40 10.60 11.72
C ARG A 203 5.63 10.86 10.42
N SER A 204 6.31 10.85 9.26
CA SER A 204 5.70 11.16 7.96
C SER A 204 5.39 9.92 7.12
N ARG A 205 5.88 8.75 7.55
CA ARG A 205 5.85 7.50 6.79
C ARG A 205 4.44 7.09 6.38
N ALA A 206 3.49 7.09 7.31
CA ALA A 206 2.11 6.67 7.03
C ALA A 206 1.44 7.58 5.99
N THR A 207 1.56 8.90 6.15
CA THR A 207 1.03 9.88 5.19
C THR A 207 1.67 9.74 3.82
N CYS A 208 2.99 9.53 3.75
CA CYS A 208 3.70 9.37 2.49
C CYS A 208 3.31 8.09 1.75
N ILE A 209 3.10 6.98 2.46
CA ILE A 209 2.61 5.73 1.87
C ILE A 209 1.19 5.91 1.30
N LEU A 210 0.31 6.60 2.03
CA LEU A 210 -1.04 6.94 1.55
C LEU A 210 -1.01 7.86 0.32
N LEU A 211 -0.10 8.84 0.29
CA LEU A 211 0.07 9.72 -0.88
C LEU A 211 0.55 8.98 -2.13
N ILE A 212 1.27 7.86 -1.98
CA ILE A 212 1.70 7.03 -3.12
C ILE A 212 0.49 6.47 -3.88
N GLU A 213 -0.64 6.28 -3.22
CA GLU A 213 -1.86 5.72 -3.81
C GLU A 213 -2.55 6.70 -4.76
N ILE A 214 -2.20 7.98 -4.70
CA ILE A 214 -2.58 8.96 -5.72
C ILE A 214 -2.00 8.53 -7.08
N PHE A 215 -0.79 7.95 -7.11
CA PHE A 215 -0.22 7.44 -8.35
C PHE A 215 -0.98 6.24 -8.92
N TRP A 216 -1.61 5.43 -8.06
CA TRP A 216 -2.51 4.37 -8.51
C TRP A 216 -3.71 4.97 -9.25
N ALA A 217 -4.38 5.95 -8.63
CA ALA A 217 -5.50 6.66 -9.23
C ALA A 217 -5.13 7.40 -10.53
N ILE A 218 -3.92 8.00 -10.58
CA ILE A 218 -3.38 8.60 -11.81
C ILE A 218 -3.23 7.53 -12.90
N GLY A 219 -2.70 6.36 -12.56
CA GLY A 219 -2.50 5.26 -13.51
C GLY A 219 -3.81 4.73 -14.09
N THR A 220 -4.81 4.49 -13.24
CA THR A 220 -6.13 4.02 -13.70
C THR A 220 -6.81 5.04 -14.63
N VAL A 221 -6.76 6.34 -14.29
CA VAL A 221 -7.30 7.41 -15.14
C VAL A 221 -6.52 7.57 -16.43
N PHE A 222 -5.19 7.50 -16.38
CA PHE A 222 -4.33 7.61 -17.56
C PHE A 222 -4.60 6.47 -18.55
N GLU A 223 -4.78 5.23 -18.06
CA GLU A 223 -5.12 4.09 -18.91
C GLU A 223 -6.46 4.27 -19.63
N VAL A 224 -7.49 4.78 -18.93
CA VAL A 224 -8.80 5.04 -19.55
C VAL A 224 -8.72 6.19 -20.57
N LEU A 225 -7.97 7.25 -20.28
CA LEU A 225 -7.73 8.33 -21.24
C LEU A 225 -7.00 7.82 -22.49
N LEU A 226 -6.01 6.94 -22.31
CA LEU A 226 -5.32 6.29 -23.41
C LEU A 226 -6.29 5.42 -24.23
N ALA A 227 -7.17 4.66 -23.58
CA ALA A 227 -8.19 3.86 -24.25
C ALA A 227 -9.17 4.73 -25.08
N ILE A 228 -9.62 5.88 -24.58
CA ILE A 228 -10.48 6.82 -25.32
C ILE A 228 -9.84 7.27 -26.64
N LEU A 229 -8.53 7.51 -26.65
CA LEU A 229 -7.81 8.01 -27.81
C LEU A 229 -7.44 6.89 -28.79
N VAL A 230 -7.02 5.74 -28.27
CA VAL A 230 -6.39 4.66 -29.04
C VAL A 230 -7.39 3.63 -29.54
N MET A 231 -8.39 3.25 -28.71
CA MET A 231 -9.32 2.18 -29.07
C MET A 231 -10.16 2.48 -30.32
N PRO A 232 -10.69 3.71 -30.55
CA PRO A 232 -11.49 4.00 -31.74
C PRO A 232 -10.70 4.02 -33.05
N THR A 233 -9.38 4.22 -33.01
CA THR A 233 -8.55 4.47 -34.20
C THR A 233 -7.58 3.33 -34.50
N LEU A 234 -6.85 2.86 -33.48
CA LEU A 234 -5.73 1.93 -33.59
C LEU A 234 -6.04 0.55 -33.00
N GLY A 235 -7.01 0.46 -32.08
CA GLY A 235 -7.45 -0.78 -31.45
C GLY A 235 -6.55 -1.27 -30.31
N TRP A 236 -6.90 -2.45 -29.76
CA TRP A 236 -6.35 -2.96 -28.50
C TRP A 236 -4.86 -3.31 -28.52
N ARG A 237 -4.31 -3.65 -29.68
CA ARG A 237 -2.87 -3.99 -29.81
C ARG A 237 -2.01 -2.77 -29.49
N TRP A 238 -2.41 -1.60 -30.00
CA TRP A 238 -1.73 -0.35 -29.72
C TRP A 238 -1.95 0.12 -28.29
N LEU A 239 -3.12 -0.15 -27.71
CA LEU A 239 -3.36 0.14 -26.28
C LEU A 239 -2.34 -0.61 -25.41
N LEU A 240 -2.15 -1.92 -25.62
CA LEU A 240 -1.16 -2.73 -24.90
C LEU A 240 0.29 -2.26 -25.13
N GLY A 241 0.61 -1.79 -26.34
CA GLY A 241 1.94 -1.28 -26.63
C GLY A 241 2.21 0.05 -25.92
N LEU A 242 1.27 0.99 -26.01
CA LEU A 242 1.39 2.33 -25.44
C LEU A 242 1.28 2.34 -23.91
N SER A 243 0.55 1.39 -23.32
CA SER A 243 0.46 1.23 -21.86
C SER A 243 1.81 0.90 -21.23
N THR A 244 2.78 0.37 -22.00
CA THR A 244 4.13 0.08 -21.51
C THR A 244 5.05 1.31 -21.42
N ILE A 245 4.65 2.47 -21.92
CA ILE A 245 5.49 3.69 -21.95
C ILE A 245 5.94 4.09 -20.53
N PRO A 246 5.08 4.13 -19.49
CA PRO A 246 5.52 4.46 -18.14
C PRO A 246 6.51 3.46 -17.55
N LEU A 247 6.38 2.17 -17.88
CA LEU A 247 7.37 1.15 -17.50
C LEU A 247 8.72 1.42 -18.16
N PHE A 248 8.72 1.84 -19.43
CA PHE A 248 9.94 2.23 -20.14
C PHE A 248 10.61 3.46 -19.52
N ILE A 249 9.82 4.48 -19.18
CA ILE A 249 10.31 5.68 -18.48
C ILE A 249 10.90 5.27 -17.12
N PHE A 250 10.22 4.44 -16.35
CA PHE A 250 10.74 3.95 -15.06
C PHE A 250 12.04 3.15 -15.23
N ALA A 251 12.11 2.26 -16.22
CA ALA A 251 13.31 1.47 -16.51
C ALA A 251 14.52 2.35 -16.86
N PHE A 252 14.31 3.51 -17.48
CA PHE A 252 15.38 4.48 -17.70
C PHE A 252 15.76 5.23 -16.42
N LEU A 253 14.76 5.64 -15.63
CA LEU A 253 14.97 6.39 -14.39
C LEU A 253 15.51 5.52 -13.22
N CYS A 254 15.44 4.19 -13.32
CA CYS A 254 15.88 3.26 -12.27
C CYS A 254 17.38 3.37 -11.97
N TYR A 255 18.19 3.94 -12.89
CA TYR A 255 19.60 4.22 -12.63
C TYR A 255 19.78 5.15 -11.42
N TRP A 256 18.88 6.12 -11.23
CA TRP A 256 18.91 7.06 -10.12
C TRP A 256 18.39 6.51 -8.80
N LEU A 257 17.70 5.37 -8.83
CA LEU A 257 17.20 4.70 -7.64
C LEU A 257 18.39 4.25 -6.77
N PRO A 258 18.49 4.67 -5.51
CA PRO A 258 19.50 4.17 -4.59
C PRO A 258 19.10 2.78 -4.07
N GLU A 259 20.10 2.00 -3.66
CA GLU A 259 19.85 0.77 -2.91
C GLU A 259 19.53 1.11 -1.45
N SER A 260 18.77 0.24 -0.78
CA SER A 260 18.41 0.44 0.63
C SER A 260 19.66 0.49 1.53
N ALA A 261 19.80 1.58 2.30
CA ALA A 261 20.85 1.69 3.31
C ALA A 261 20.76 0.57 4.35
N ARG A 262 19.53 0.11 4.67
CA ARG A 262 19.30 -1.01 5.60
C ARG A 262 19.82 -2.32 5.03
N TYR A 263 19.59 -2.58 3.74
CA TYR A 263 20.13 -3.75 3.05
C TYR A 263 21.66 -3.73 3.01
N ASP A 264 22.27 -2.59 2.70
CA ASP A 264 23.73 -2.45 2.65
C ASP A 264 24.38 -2.71 4.02
N VAL A 265 23.78 -2.22 5.11
CA VAL A 265 24.25 -2.51 6.48
C VAL A 265 24.14 -4.00 6.81
N LEU A 266 23.00 -4.64 6.47
CA LEU A 266 22.76 -6.06 6.76
C LEU A 266 23.66 -7.00 5.94
N THR A 267 24.06 -6.60 4.73
CA THR A 267 24.99 -7.35 3.89
C THR A 267 26.47 -7.13 4.27
N GLY A 268 26.74 -6.30 5.29
CA GLY A 268 28.09 -5.99 5.76
C GLY A 268 28.78 -4.86 4.98
N ASN A 269 28.10 -4.22 4.02
CA ASN A 269 28.61 -3.12 3.21
C ASN A 269 28.37 -1.76 3.89
N GLN A 270 28.94 -1.54 5.09
CA GLN A 270 28.71 -0.32 5.87
C GLN A 270 29.12 0.96 5.13
N GLU A 271 30.17 0.91 4.30
CA GLU A 271 30.63 2.06 3.51
C GLU A 271 29.58 2.53 2.49
N LYS A 272 28.90 1.59 1.82
CA LYS A 272 27.83 1.91 0.87
C LYS A 272 26.62 2.49 1.57
N ALA A 273 26.26 1.94 2.73
CA ALA A 273 25.18 2.48 3.54
C ALA A 273 25.47 3.92 3.99
N LEU A 274 26.68 4.20 4.47
CA LEU A 274 27.12 5.56 4.83
C LEU A 274 27.12 6.50 3.62
N ALA A 275 27.58 6.04 2.45
CA ALA A 275 27.54 6.83 1.22
C ALA A 275 26.10 7.17 0.80
N THR A 276 25.18 6.22 0.91
CA THR A 276 23.75 6.44 0.66
C THR A 276 23.16 7.44 1.65
N LEU A 277 23.40 7.28 2.96
CA LEU A 277 22.93 8.23 3.98
C LEU A 277 23.52 9.62 3.78
N LYS A 278 24.82 9.73 3.43
CA LYS A 278 25.47 11.00 3.11
C LYS A 278 24.83 11.66 1.90
N ARG A 279 24.49 10.90 0.86
CA ARG A 279 23.76 11.42 -0.31
C ARG A 279 22.41 12.00 0.09
N ILE A 280 21.63 11.30 0.92
CA ILE A 280 20.33 11.78 1.41
C ILE A 280 20.51 13.08 2.20
N ALA A 281 21.47 13.10 3.13
CA ALA A 281 21.79 14.29 3.94
C ALA A 281 22.17 15.49 3.05
N THR A 282 23.04 15.28 2.04
CA THR A 282 23.45 16.35 1.11
C THR A 282 22.30 16.87 0.23
N GLU A 283 21.42 15.99 -0.26
CA GLU A 283 20.26 16.40 -1.08
C GLU A 283 19.20 17.13 -0.24
N ASN A 284 19.08 16.78 1.04
CA ASN A 284 18.17 17.45 1.98
C ASN A 284 18.77 18.72 2.61
N GLY A 285 20.08 18.97 2.43
CA GLY A 285 20.77 20.12 3.01
C GLY A 285 20.96 20.04 4.53
N VAL A 286 20.93 18.82 5.10
CA VAL A 286 21.04 18.56 6.54
C VAL A 286 22.38 17.88 6.84
N PRO A 287 23.07 18.20 7.94
CA PRO A 287 24.29 17.49 8.35
C PRO A 287 24.03 16.02 8.68
N MET A 288 25.04 15.18 8.46
CA MET A 288 24.99 13.77 8.85
C MET A 288 25.11 13.62 10.38
N PRO A 289 24.36 12.69 11.02
CA PRO A 289 24.55 12.38 12.43
C PRO A 289 25.97 11.87 12.71
N LEU A 290 26.51 12.24 13.87
CA LEU A 290 27.82 11.81 14.33
C LEU A 290 27.72 10.44 15.00
N GLY A 291 28.68 9.55 14.70
CA GLY A 291 28.81 8.25 15.36
C GLY A 291 29.20 7.11 14.43
N LYS A 292 29.29 5.90 14.97
CA LYS A 292 29.51 4.66 14.21
C LYS A 292 28.17 4.03 13.86
N LEU A 293 27.97 3.75 12.57
CA LEU A 293 26.79 3.04 12.08
C LEU A 293 26.81 1.60 12.61
N ILE A 294 25.81 1.25 13.40
CA ILE A 294 25.63 -0.10 13.93
C ILE A 294 24.45 -0.79 13.24
N VAL A 295 24.56 -2.11 13.12
CA VAL A 295 23.47 -2.95 12.61
C VAL A 295 22.41 -3.04 13.71
N ALA A 296 21.17 -2.65 13.41
CA ALA A 296 20.04 -2.90 14.30
C ALA A 296 19.98 -4.42 14.59
N ARG A 297 19.95 -4.81 15.86
CA ARG A 297 19.78 -6.21 16.25
C ARG A 297 18.43 -6.66 15.69
N GLN A 298 18.44 -7.54 14.68
CA GLN A 298 17.18 -8.10 14.18
C GLN A 298 16.52 -8.83 15.34
N GLU A 299 15.38 -8.32 15.82
CA GLU A 299 14.47 -9.13 16.62
C GLU A 299 14.12 -10.37 15.78
N ASP A 300 14.09 -11.54 16.41
CA ASP A 300 13.71 -12.77 15.75
C ASP A 300 12.37 -12.57 15.04
N ARG A 301 12.37 -12.67 13.70
CA ARG A 301 11.13 -12.61 12.91
C ARG A 301 10.17 -13.64 13.49
N GLY A 302 8.96 -13.21 13.81
CA GLY A 302 7.94 -14.12 14.32
C GLY A 302 7.69 -15.28 13.36
N LYS A 303 7.12 -16.39 13.85
CA LYS A 303 6.71 -17.50 13.00
C LYS A 303 5.26 -17.28 12.57
N ILE A 304 4.85 -17.85 11.43
CA ILE A 304 3.43 -17.81 10.99
C ILE A 304 2.49 -18.34 12.09
N ARG A 305 2.96 -19.32 12.89
CA ARG A 305 2.23 -19.85 14.05
C ARG A 305 1.88 -18.79 15.09
N ASP A 306 2.68 -17.73 15.21
CA ASP A 306 2.49 -16.69 16.22
C ASP A 306 1.27 -15.80 15.88
N LEU A 307 0.89 -15.70 14.60
CA LEU A 307 -0.35 -15.04 14.15
C LEU A 307 -1.61 -15.81 14.59
N PHE A 308 -1.48 -17.12 14.84
CA PHE A 308 -2.56 -18.00 15.29
C PHE A 308 -2.52 -18.26 16.80
N SER A 309 -1.72 -17.50 17.54
CA SER A 309 -1.77 -17.52 19.00
C SER A 309 -3.17 -17.13 19.50
N ALA A 310 -3.53 -17.59 20.70
CA ALA A 310 -4.87 -17.40 21.27
C ALA A 310 -5.33 -15.93 21.26
N HIS A 311 -4.39 -14.99 21.31
CA HIS A 311 -4.65 -13.57 21.29
C HIS A 311 -4.93 -13.02 19.88
N PHE A 312 -4.11 -13.38 18.88
CA PHE A 312 -4.21 -12.79 17.53
C PHE A 312 -5.12 -13.57 16.58
N ARG A 313 -5.46 -14.84 16.88
CA ARG A 313 -6.17 -15.72 15.94
C ARG A 313 -7.48 -15.12 15.39
N CYS A 314 -8.28 -14.46 16.24
CA CYS A 314 -9.54 -13.87 15.81
C CYS A 314 -9.29 -12.69 14.88
N THR A 315 -8.39 -11.79 15.27
CA THR A 315 -7.99 -10.62 14.49
C THR A 315 -7.39 -11.02 13.14
N THR A 316 -6.51 -12.03 13.11
CA THR A 316 -5.90 -12.53 11.87
C THR A 316 -6.94 -13.08 10.91
N VAL A 317 -7.88 -13.91 11.38
CA VAL A 317 -8.92 -14.49 10.51
C VAL A 317 -9.88 -13.41 9.99
N LEU A 318 -10.28 -12.46 10.85
CA LEU A 318 -11.12 -11.33 10.43
C LEU A 318 -10.40 -10.44 9.42
N LEU A 319 -9.11 -10.14 9.63
CA LEU A 319 -8.31 -9.37 8.69
C LEU A 319 -8.13 -10.08 7.36
N TRP A 320 -7.85 -11.38 7.35
CA TRP A 320 -7.79 -12.15 6.12
C TRP A 320 -9.08 -12.05 5.31
N PHE A 321 -10.23 -12.13 5.97
CA PHE A 321 -11.53 -11.97 5.31
C PHE A 321 -11.78 -10.53 4.83
N ILE A 322 -11.38 -9.51 5.60
CA ILE A 322 -11.50 -8.10 5.19
C ILE A 322 -10.63 -7.82 3.96
N TRP A 323 -9.39 -8.29 3.95
CA TRP A 323 -8.48 -8.14 2.80
C TRP A 323 -8.97 -8.89 1.57
N PHE A 324 -9.48 -10.12 1.77
CA PHE A 324 -10.18 -10.87 0.72
C PHE A 324 -11.32 -10.06 0.13
N ALA A 325 -12.25 -9.57 0.95
CA ALA A 325 -13.44 -8.86 0.51
C ALA A 325 -13.12 -7.52 -0.17
N ASN A 326 -12.11 -6.80 0.33
CA ASN A 326 -11.61 -5.57 -0.29
C ASN A 326 -11.10 -5.82 -1.70
N ALA A 327 -10.21 -6.79 -1.90
CA ALA A 327 -9.68 -7.10 -3.22
C ALA A 327 -10.73 -7.71 -4.16
N PHE A 328 -11.54 -8.64 -3.64
CA PHE A 328 -12.63 -9.25 -4.38
C PHE A 328 -13.58 -8.18 -4.92
N SER A 329 -13.97 -7.21 -4.09
CA SER A 329 -14.96 -6.18 -4.46
C SER A 329 -14.35 -5.00 -5.23
N TYR A 330 -13.12 -4.59 -4.94
CA TYR A 330 -12.44 -3.53 -5.69
C TYR A 330 -12.21 -3.96 -7.14
N TYR A 331 -11.48 -5.06 -7.37
CA TYR A 331 -11.22 -5.55 -8.72
C TYR A 331 -12.49 -6.08 -9.38
N GLY A 332 -13.42 -6.65 -8.61
CA GLY A 332 -14.72 -7.07 -9.10
C GLY A 332 -15.55 -5.92 -9.63
N LEU A 333 -15.60 -4.79 -8.92
CA LEU A 333 -16.27 -3.58 -9.40
C LEU A 333 -15.59 -3.04 -10.66
N VAL A 334 -14.24 -3.04 -10.73
CA VAL A 334 -13.51 -2.58 -11.92
C VAL A 334 -13.91 -3.40 -13.16
N LEU A 335 -13.91 -4.74 -13.06
CA LEU A 335 -14.30 -5.62 -14.18
C LEU A 335 -15.81 -5.56 -14.48
N LEU A 336 -16.64 -5.45 -13.46
CA LEU A 336 -18.09 -5.36 -13.60
C LEU A 336 -18.53 -4.06 -14.27
N THR A 337 -17.80 -2.96 -14.04
CA THR A 337 -18.15 -1.63 -14.55
C THR A 337 -18.23 -1.63 -16.09
N THR A 338 -17.23 -2.21 -16.76
CA THR A 338 -17.19 -2.29 -18.23
C THR A 338 -18.30 -3.16 -18.80
N GLU A 339 -18.61 -4.29 -18.16
CA GLU A 339 -19.67 -5.20 -18.57
C GLU A 339 -21.07 -4.58 -18.35
N LEU A 340 -21.27 -3.90 -17.21
CA LEU A 340 -22.57 -3.31 -16.87
C LEU A 340 -22.91 -2.12 -17.78
N PHE A 341 -21.92 -1.34 -18.25
CA PHE A 341 -22.18 -0.23 -19.19
C PHE A 341 -22.53 -0.69 -20.60
N GLN A 342 -22.03 -1.86 -21.04
CA GLN A 342 -22.40 -2.43 -22.34
C GLN A 342 -23.90 -2.76 -22.42
N GLU A 343 -24.48 -3.21 -21.30
CA GLU A 343 -25.89 -3.63 -21.14
C GLU A 343 -26.83 -2.48 -20.70
N GLY A 344 -26.34 -1.55 -19.87
CA GLY A 344 -27.13 -0.50 -19.19
C GLY A 344 -27.82 0.54 -20.09
N GLY A 345 -27.64 0.47 -21.41
CA GLY A 345 -28.36 1.30 -22.38
C GLY A 345 -29.84 0.93 -22.58
N ALA A 346 -30.31 -0.20 -22.01
CA ALA A 346 -31.60 -0.79 -22.33
C ALA A 346 -32.81 -0.28 -21.51
N CYS A 347 -32.65 0.64 -20.55
CA CYS A 347 -33.77 1.17 -19.74
C CYS A 347 -34.61 2.24 -20.49
N GLY A 348 -35.00 1.99 -21.74
CA GLY A 348 -35.96 2.78 -22.50
C GLY A 348 -37.32 2.11 -22.57
N SER A 349 -38.35 2.72 -21.96
CA SER A 349 -39.79 2.38 -22.03
C SER A 349 -40.14 0.90 -22.29
N GLY A 350 -39.93 0.06 -21.28
CA GLY A 350 -40.46 -1.29 -21.25
C GLY A 350 -39.78 -2.09 -20.14
N LYS A 351 -40.56 -2.74 -19.28
CA LYS A 351 -40.06 -3.72 -18.31
C LYS A 351 -39.47 -4.91 -19.09
N LYS A 352 -38.24 -4.80 -19.57
CA LYS A 352 -37.43 -5.96 -19.95
C LYS A 352 -36.57 -6.32 -18.76
N GLU A 353 -36.70 -7.56 -18.31
CA GLU A 353 -35.71 -8.19 -17.44
C GLU A 353 -34.31 -7.93 -18.01
N LEU A 354 -33.35 -7.62 -17.14
CA LEU A 354 -31.95 -7.49 -17.48
C LEU A 354 -31.42 -8.89 -17.85
N ARG A 355 -31.71 -9.33 -19.07
CA ARG A 355 -31.19 -10.58 -19.63
C ARG A 355 -29.90 -10.23 -20.36
N CYS A 356 -28.77 -10.56 -19.75
CA CYS A 356 -27.49 -10.60 -20.44
C CYS A 356 -27.52 -11.75 -21.43
N SER A 357 -28.03 -11.51 -22.64
CA SER A 357 -27.60 -12.30 -23.78
C SER A 357 -26.30 -11.66 -24.24
N LEU A 358 -25.21 -12.41 -24.15
CA LEU A 358 -23.84 -12.05 -24.54
C LEU A 358 -23.75 -11.78 -26.07
N GLU A 359 -24.53 -10.83 -26.59
CA GLU A 359 -24.27 -10.23 -27.89
C GLU A 359 -22.96 -9.46 -27.74
N CYS A 360 -21.94 -9.93 -28.46
CA CYS A 360 -20.68 -9.22 -28.56
C CYS A 360 -20.93 -7.76 -28.96
N LYS A 361 -20.68 -6.84 -28.02
CA LYS A 361 -20.83 -5.40 -28.21
C LYS A 361 -19.55 -4.70 -27.79
N TYR A 362 -18.95 -3.95 -28.70
CA TYR A 362 -17.76 -3.15 -28.38
C TYR A 362 -18.11 -1.98 -27.45
N LEU A 363 -17.14 -1.56 -26.62
CA LEU A 363 -17.24 -0.35 -25.80
C LEU A 363 -17.34 0.89 -26.71
N ASN A 364 -18.38 1.70 -26.50
CA ASN A 364 -18.59 2.95 -27.22
C ASN A 364 -17.90 4.12 -26.53
N SER A 365 -17.77 5.25 -27.23
CA SER A 365 -17.19 6.48 -26.69
C SER A 365 -17.86 6.96 -25.39
N ASP A 366 -19.16 6.72 -25.22
CA ASP A 366 -19.86 7.08 -23.99
C ASP A 366 -19.53 6.13 -22.83
N ASP A 367 -19.27 4.85 -23.12
CA ASP A 367 -18.91 3.86 -22.09
C ASP A 367 -17.51 4.17 -21.53
N TYR A 368 -16.59 4.61 -22.39
CA TYR A 368 -15.29 5.09 -21.94
C TYR A 368 -15.38 6.39 -21.12
N LYS A 369 -16.31 7.31 -21.44
CA LYS A 369 -16.55 8.51 -20.62
C LYS A 369 -17.08 8.13 -19.24
N ASP A 370 -18.00 7.17 -19.15
CA ASP A 370 -18.51 6.67 -17.88
C ASP A 370 -17.42 5.95 -17.07
N LEU A 371 -16.57 5.17 -17.74
CA LEU A 371 -15.38 4.58 -17.12
C LEU A 371 -14.44 5.66 -16.58
N LEU A 372 -14.21 6.74 -17.33
CA LEU A 372 -13.40 7.87 -16.88
C LEU A 372 -14.01 8.53 -15.64
N TRP A 373 -15.31 8.82 -15.65
CA TRP A 373 -15.99 9.39 -14.49
C TRP A 373 -15.88 8.50 -13.26
N THR A 374 -16.17 7.21 -13.40
CA THR A 374 -16.08 6.26 -12.27
C THR A 374 -14.67 6.14 -11.73
N THR A 375 -13.63 6.15 -12.58
CA THR A 375 -12.22 6.08 -12.12
C THR A 375 -11.74 7.33 -11.41
N LEU A 376 -12.22 8.52 -11.82
CA LEU A 376 -11.94 9.77 -11.13
C LEU A 376 -12.42 9.78 -9.68
N SER A 377 -13.31 8.85 -9.28
CA SER A 377 -13.79 8.72 -7.91
C SER A 377 -12.71 8.30 -6.91
N GLU A 378 -11.59 7.73 -7.37
CA GLU A 378 -10.49 7.29 -6.49
C GLU A 378 -9.85 8.49 -5.78
N PHE A 379 -9.70 9.64 -6.46
CA PHE A 379 -9.16 10.86 -5.85
C PHE A 379 -10.00 11.41 -4.67
N PRO A 380 -11.30 11.72 -4.84
CA PRO A 380 -12.12 12.16 -3.71
C PRO A 380 -12.31 11.04 -2.67
N GLY A 381 -12.33 9.77 -3.09
CA GLY A 381 -12.38 8.63 -2.17
C GLY A 381 -11.20 8.60 -1.20
N LEU A 382 -9.98 8.83 -1.68
CA LEU A 382 -8.78 8.93 -0.84
C LEU A 382 -8.89 10.07 0.19
N LEU A 383 -9.38 11.24 -0.21
CA LEU A 383 -9.54 12.38 0.70
C LEU A 383 -10.63 12.14 1.75
N VAL A 384 -11.78 11.60 1.33
CA VAL A 384 -12.90 11.29 2.23
C VAL A 384 -12.50 10.22 3.24
N THR A 385 -11.73 9.22 2.82
CA THR A 385 -11.33 8.12 3.69
C THR A 385 -10.24 8.52 4.67
N LEU A 386 -9.28 9.36 4.26
CA LEU A 386 -8.33 9.97 5.18
C LEU A 386 -9.06 10.77 6.28
N TRP A 387 -10.00 11.63 5.88
CA TRP A 387 -10.81 12.39 6.82
C TRP A 387 -11.66 11.49 7.73
N ALA A 388 -12.23 10.40 7.20
CA ALA A 388 -13.03 9.45 7.96
C ALA A 388 -12.17 8.68 8.99
N ILE A 389 -10.95 8.26 8.63
CA ILE A 389 -10.01 7.58 9.55
C ILE A 389 -9.69 8.45 10.76
N ASP A 390 -9.48 9.75 10.56
CA ASP A 390 -9.16 10.68 11.64
C ASP A 390 -10.35 10.98 12.56
N ARG A 391 -11.59 10.97 12.02
CA ARG A 391 -12.80 11.32 12.78
C ARG A 391 -13.50 10.12 13.41
N LEU A 392 -13.69 9.05 12.66
CA LEU A 392 -14.48 7.88 13.05
C LEU A 392 -13.62 6.75 13.62
N GLY A 393 -12.31 6.82 13.41
CA GLY A 393 -11.37 5.75 13.70
C GLY A 393 -11.29 4.71 12.58
N ARG A 394 -10.32 3.81 12.67
CA ARG A 394 -9.95 2.90 11.56
C ARG A 394 -11.01 1.80 11.37
N ARG A 395 -11.45 1.20 12.47
CA ARG A 395 -12.42 0.09 12.46
C ARG A 395 -13.77 0.50 11.85
N LYS A 396 -14.31 1.62 12.32
CA LYS A 396 -15.60 2.14 11.84
C LYS A 396 -15.50 2.63 10.40
N THR A 397 -14.36 3.18 9.99
CA THR A 397 -14.15 3.60 8.60
C THR A 397 -14.16 2.43 7.65
N MET A 398 -13.48 1.31 7.98
CA MET A 398 -13.55 0.08 7.16
C MET A 398 -14.99 -0.44 7.05
N ALA A 399 -15.72 -0.51 8.16
CA ALA A 399 -17.12 -0.93 8.15
C ALA A 399 -18.01 -0.01 7.30
N LEU A 400 -17.84 1.31 7.42
CA LEU A 400 -18.56 2.32 6.64
C LEU A 400 -18.31 2.14 5.14
N CYS A 401 -17.07 1.89 4.74
CA CYS A 401 -16.72 1.69 3.33
C CYS A 401 -17.47 0.51 2.71
N PHE A 402 -17.49 -0.64 3.39
CA PHE A 402 -18.23 -1.82 2.93
C PHE A 402 -19.75 -1.64 2.95
N LEU A 403 -20.29 -0.93 3.94
CA LEU A 403 -21.72 -0.62 4.02
C LEU A 403 -22.14 0.29 2.87
N VAL A 404 -21.41 1.38 2.62
CA VAL A 404 -21.72 2.32 1.53
C VAL A 404 -21.62 1.62 0.18
N PHE A 405 -20.59 0.80 -0.04
CA PHE A 405 -20.49 -0.03 -1.24
C PHE A 405 -21.74 -0.89 -1.44
N SER A 406 -22.16 -1.62 -0.40
CA SER A 406 -23.35 -2.49 -0.47
C SER A 406 -24.63 -1.69 -0.76
N LEU A 407 -24.79 -0.53 -0.12
CA LEU A 407 -25.91 0.38 -0.36
C LEU A 407 -25.94 0.96 -1.78
N CYS A 408 -24.78 1.14 -2.41
CA CYS A 408 -24.68 1.59 -3.81
C CYS A 408 -24.96 0.46 -4.81
N ILE A 409 -24.68 -0.79 -4.46
CA ILE A 409 -24.93 -1.96 -5.32
C ILE A 409 -26.41 -2.37 -5.32
N ILE A 410 -27.13 -2.25 -4.19
CA ILE A 410 -28.54 -2.66 -4.08
C ILE A 410 -29.47 -2.00 -5.12
N PRO A 411 -29.39 -0.68 -5.39
CA PRO A 411 -30.20 -0.05 -6.42
C PRO A 411 -29.95 -0.60 -7.84
N LEU A 412 -28.77 -1.17 -8.11
CA LEU A 412 -28.43 -1.76 -9.41
C LEU A 412 -29.19 -3.06 -9.73
N TYR A 413 -29.96 -3.60 -8.76
CA TYR A 413 -30.96 -4.64 -9.04
C TYR A 413 -32.16 -4.08 -9.81
N GLY A 414 -32.43 -2.77 -9.71
CA GLY A 414 -33.46 -2.12 -10.51
C GLY A 414 -32.96 -1.74 -11.90
N CYS A 415 -33.88 -1.43 -12.81
CA CYS A 415 -33.52 -0.66 -14.01
C CYS A 415 -33.20 0.76 -13.56
N VAL A 416 -31.92 1.12 -13.54
CA VAL A 416 -31.44 2.44 -13.15
C VAL A 416 -30.99 3.19 -14.40
N GLY A 417 -31.29 4.48 -14.50
CA GLY A 417 -30.83 5.29 -15.63
C GLY A 417 -29.29 5.36 -15.68
N ARG A 418 -28.72 5.51 -16.88
CA ARG A 418 -27.27 5.53 -17.12
C ARG A 418 -26.51 6.46 -16.17
N VAL A 419 -26.97 7.71 -16.02
CA VAL A 419 -26.35 8.70 -15.11
C VAL A 419 -26.39 8.24 -13.66
N SER A 420 -27.53 7.71 -13.20
CA SER A 420 -27.67 7.21 -11.83
C SER A 420 -26.78 6.00 -11.58
N MET A 421 -26.63 5.11 -12.56
CA MET A 421 -25.69 3.98 -12.48
C MET A 421 -24.24 4.47 -12.37
N THR A 422 -23.82 5.42 -13.22
CA THR A 422 -22.48 6.02 -13.14
C THR A 422 -22.21 6.64 -11.77
N VAL A 423 -23.19 7.36 -11.19
CA VAL A 423 -23.07 7.95 -9.84
C VAL A 423 -22.98 6.88 -8.75
N LEU A 424 -23.76 5.80 -8.83
CA LEU A 424 -23.70 4.72 -7.86
C LEU A 424 -22.35 3.99 -7.90
N ILE A 425 -21.85 3.69 -9.10
CA ILE A 425 -20.53 3.06 -9.28
C ILE A 425 -19.41 4.01 -8.83
N PHE A 426 -19.52 5.31 -9.12
CA PHE A 426 -18.58 6.33 -8.64
C PHE A 426 -18.46 6.29 -7.12
N ILE A 427 -19.58 6.31 -6.40
CA ILE A 427 -19.58 6.27 -4.94
C ILE A 427 -19.06 4.91 -4.45
N ALA A 428 -19.53 3.80 -5.01
CA ALA A 428 -19.08 2.46 -4.64
C ALA A 428 -17.55 2.32 -4.79
N ARG A 429 -16.99 2.80 -5.91
CA ARG A 429 -15.56 2.72 -6.21
C ARG A 429 -14.73 3.59 -5.26
N ALA A 430 -15.19 4.81 -4.97
CA ALA A 430 -14.53 5.71 -4.02
C ALA A 430 -14.38 5.09 -2.62
N PHE A 431 -15.47 4.48 -2.11
CA PHE A 431 -15.47 3.89 -0.77
C PHE A 431 -14.72 2.56 -0.70
N ILE A 432 -14.82 1.68 -1.70
CA ILE A 432 -14.10 0.40 -1.67
C ILE A 432 -12.58 0.58 -1.83
N ALA A 433 -12.13 1.55 -2.64
CA ALA A 433 -10.72 1.94 -2.70
C ALA A 433 -10.23 2.46 -1.34
N GLY A 434 -11.06 3.27 -0.68
CA GLY A 434 -10.84 3.73 0.69
C GLY A 434 -10.75 2.62 1.75
N GLY A 435 -11.59 1.60 1.63
CA GLY A 435 -11.56 0.41 2.49
C GLY A 435 -10.24 -0.35 2.37
N PHE A 436 -9.67 -0.39 1.17
CA PHE A 436 -8.33 -0.97 0.92
C PHE A 436 -7.25 -0.18 1.66
N GLN A 437 -7.31 1.15 1.63
CA GLN A 437 -6.36 2.01 2.32
C GLN A 437 -6.44 1.91 3.84
N ALA A 438 -7.66 1.92 4.38
CA ALA A 438 -7.87 1.73 5.80
C ALA A 438 -7.32 0.38 6.29
N ALA A 439 -7.43 -0.68 5.49
CA ALA A 439 -6.84 -1.99 5.80
C ALA A 439 -5.31 -1.98 5.79
N TYR A 440 -4.67 -1.26 4.85
CA TYR A 440 -3.20 -1.07 4.82
C TYR A 440 -2.67 -0.34 6.04
N VAL A 441 -3.42 0.61 6.60
CA VAL A 441 -3.05 1.35 7.81
C VAL A 441 -3.30 0.52 9.06
N TYR A 442 -4.48 -0.10 9.16
CA TYR A 442 -4.88 -0.85 10.36
C TYR A 442 -4.05 -2.11 10.60
N THR A 443 -3.71 -2.86 9.55
CA THR A 443 -3.00 -4.14 9.68
C THR A 443 -1.65 -4.00 10.39
N PRO A 444 -0.73 -3.09 10.01
CA PRO A 444 0.53 -2.93 10.71
C PRO A 444 0.41 -2.31 12.10
N GLU A 445 -0.65 -1.55 12.38
CA GLU A 445 -0.92 -0.96 13.70
C GLU A 445 -1.36 -2.02 14.74
N VAL A 446 -1.99 -3.12 14.29
CA VAL A 446 -2.48 -4.20 15.17
C VAL A 446 -1.39 -5.15 15.62
N TYR A 447 -0.41 -5.42 14.75
CA TYR A 447 0.61 -6.43 15.02
C TYR A 447 1.89 -5.81 15.61
N PRO A 448 2.52 -6.48 16.59
CA PRO A 448 3.80 -6.06 17.15
C PRO A 448 4.91 -6.13 16.09
N THR A 449 6.00 -5.39 16.29
CA THR A 449 7.06 -5.21 15.29
C THR A 449 7.62 -6.53 14.75
N ALA A 450 7.78 -7.56 15.59
CA ALA A 450 8.27 -8.88 15.18
C ALA A 450 7.34 -9.66 14.22
N THR A 451 6.01 -9.45 14.29
CA THR A 451 5.02 -10.16 13.45
C THR A 451 4.32 -9.25 12.44
N ARG A 452 4.55 -7.93 12.49
CA ARG A 452 3.93 -6.90 11.63
C ARG A 452 4.04 -7.21 10.14
N ALA A 453 5.25 -7.50 9.68
CA ALA A 453 5.50 -7.82 8.27
C ALA A 453 4.78 -9.11 7.82
N LEU A 454 4.66 -10.11 8.71
CA LEU A 454 3.94 -11.35 8.44
C LEU A 454 2.42 -11.16 8.43
N GLY A 455 1.89 -10.35 9.36
CA GLY A 455 0.48 -9.98 9.40
C GLY A 455 0.04 -9.31 8.11
N LEU A 456 0.79 -8.30 7.65
CA LEU A 456 0.53 -7.62 6.38
C LEU A 456 0.71 -8.55 5.18
N GLY A 457 1.79 -9.34 5.15
CA GLY A 457 2.10 -10.25 4.04
C GLY A 457 1.05 -11.35 3.86
N THR A 458 0.62 -12.01 4.94
CA THR A 458 -0.43 -13.05 4.87
C THR A 458 -1.80 -12.49 4.51
N SER A 459 -2.14 -11.31 5.03
CA SER A 459 -3.39 -10.63 4.68
C SER A 459 -3.42 -10.18 3.22
N SER A 460 -2.30 -9.63 2.72
CA SER A 460 -2.13 -9.30 1.30
C SER A 460 -2.23 -10.55 0.41
N GLY A 461 -1.67 -11.69 0.84
CA GLY A 461 -1.83 -12.98 0.17
C GLY A 461 -3.30 -13.39 0.03
N MET A 462 -4.11 -13.21 1.08
CA MET A 462 -5.55 -13.49 1.03
C MET A 462 -6.30 -12.52 0.11
N ALA A 463 -5.86 -11.26 0.03
CA ALA A 463 -6.36 -10.29 -0.94
C ALA A 463 -6.18 -10.78 -2.39
N ARG A 464 -5.04 -11.41 -2.70
CA ARG A 464 -4.79 -12.00 -4.03
C ARG A 464 -5.73 -13.16 -4.34
N VAL A 465 -6.14 -13.95 -3.34
CA VAL A 465 -7.16 -15.00 -3.50
C VAL A 465 -8.52 -14.38 -3.87
N GLY A 466 -8.91 -13.27 -3.22
CA GLY A 466 -10.12 -12.53 -3.57
C GLY A 466 -10.07 -12.00 -5.01
N ALA A 467 -8.94 -11.41 -5.39
CA ALA A 467 -8.71 -10.93 -6.74
C ALA A 467 -8.70 -12.06 -7.80
N LEU A 468 -8.27 -13.27 -7.44
CA LEU A 468 -8.28 -14.42 -8.33
C LEU A 468 -9.69 -14.94 -8.62
N ILE A 469 -10.58 -14.91 -7.63
CA ILE A 469 -11.96 -15.42 -7.72
C ILE A 469 -12.87 -14.41 -8.42
N THR A 470 -12.58 -13.11 -8.29
CA THR A 470 -13.44 -12.04 -8.79
C THR A 470 -13.81 -12.14 -10.28
N PRO A 471 -12.93 -12.53 -11.22
CA PRO A 471 -13.30 -12.56 -12.63
C PRO A 471 -14.29 -13.66 -12.97
N PHE A 472 -14.28 -14.78 -12.26
CA PHE A 472 -15.31 -15.81 -12.41
C PHE A 472 -16.69 -15.28 -12.00
N VAL A 473 -16.75 -14.40 -11.00
CA VAL A 473 -18.00 -13.75 -10.58
C VAL A 473 -18.40 -12.62 -11.54
N ALA A 474 -17.46 -11.73 -11.88
CA ALA A 474 -17.70 -10.57 -12.72
C ALA A 474 -17.98 -10.91 -14.19
N GLN A 475 -17.42 -12.00 -14.72
CA GLN A 475 -17.46 -12.30 -16.16
C GLN A 475 -18.27 -13.58 -16.46
N VAL A 476 -18.11 -14.67 -15.69
CA VAL A 476 -18.87 -15.92 -15.93
C VAL A 476 -20.24 -15.89 -15.26
N MET A 477 -20.31 -15.56 -13.98
CA MET A 477 -21.57 -15.59 -13.24
C MET A 477 -22.52 -14.47 -13.67
N LEU A 478 -21.97 -13.35 -14.14
CA LEU A 478 -22.73 -12.24 -14.71
C LEU A 478 -23.52 -12.66 -15.95
N GLU A 479 -22.95 -13.52 -16.81
CA GLU A 479 -23.63 -14.09 -17.98
C GLU A 479 -24.86 -14.92 -17.58
N SER A 480 -24.75 -15.69 -16.49
CA SER A 480 -25.87 -16.50 -16.00
C SER A 480 -26.97 -15.64 -15.37
N SER A 481 -26.59 -14.71 -14.50
CA SER A 481 -27.52 -13.80 -13.84
C SER A 481 -26.79 -12.63 -13.21
N VAL A 482 -27.11 -11.41 -13.65
CA VAL A 482 -26.59 -10.18 -13.06
C VAL A 482 -26.98 -10.06 -11.59
N TYR A 483 -28.22 -10.44 -11.25
CA TYR A 483 -28.69 -10.43 -9.87
C TYR A 483 -27.84 -11.31 -8.96
N LEU A 484 -27.42 -12.48 -9.46
CA LEU A 484 -26.57 -13.39 -8.70
C LEU A 484 -25.18 -12.77 -8.47
N ALA A 485 -24.56 -12.20 -9.51
CA ALA A 485 -23.27 -11.52 -9.40
C ALA A 485 -23.29 -10.35 -8.42
N LEU A 486 -24.26 -9.45 -8.54
CA LEU A 486 -24.43 -8.33 -7.62
C LEU A 486 -24.70 -8.80 -6.18
N SER A 487 -25.45 -9.89 -6.01
CA SER A 487 -25.73 -10.48 -4.68
C SER A 487 -24.47 -11.01 -4.02
N VAL A 488 -23.56 -11.64 -4.76
CA VAL A 488 -22.32 -12.16 -4.18
C VAL A 488 -21.43 -11.01 -3.70
N TYR A 489 -21.28 -9.93 -4.48
CA TYR A 489 -20.52 -8.75 -4.04
C TYR A 489 -21.17 -8.05 -2.84
N CYS A 490 -22.50 -7.84 -2.89
CA CYS A 490 -23.24 -7.20 -1.80
C CYS A 490 -23.14 -8.00 -0.50
N CYS A 491 -23.43 -9.31 -0.53
CA CYS A 491 -23.33 -10.17 0.65
C CYS A 491 -21.90 -10.24 1.20
N CYS A 492 -20.89 -10.35 0.33
CA CYS A 492 -19.49 -10.37 0.75
C CYS A 492 -19.12 -9.08 1.50
N CYS A 493 -19.48 -7.91 0.97
CA CYS A 493 -19.24 -6.63 1.62
C CYS A 493 -20.05 -6.46 2.91
N LEU A 494 -21.31 -6.88 2.99
CA LEU A 494 -22.08 -6.83 4.23
C LEU A 494 -21.45 -7.70 5.33
N PHE A 495 -20.99 -8.91 5.01
CA PHE A 495 -20.24 -9.72 5.96
C PHE A 495 -18.90 -9.08 6.34
N ALA A 496 -18.21 -8.43 5.40
CA ALA A 496 -16.95 -7.73 5.67
C ALA A 496 -17.16 -6.50 6.56
N ALA A 497 -18.31 -5.81 6.44
CA ALA A 497 -18.70 -4.74 7.34
C ALA A 497 -18.91 -5.26 8.77
N VAL A 498 -19.61 -6.39 8.91
CA VAL A 498 -19.79 -7.05 10.22
C VAL A 498 -18.44 -7.52 10.78
N ALA A 499 -17.58 -8.11 9.95
CA ALA A 499 -16.23 -8.53 10.35
C ALA A 499 -15.37 -7.35 10.80
N SER A 500 -15.45 -6.21 10.09
CA SER A 500 -14.79 -4.97 10.48
C SER A 500 -15.32 -4.47 11.83
N CYS A 501 -16.63 -4.50 12.03
CA CYS A 501 -17.25 -4.20 13.32
C CYS A 501 -16.92 -5.23 14.41
N ALA A 502 -16.49 -6.44 14.09
CA ALA A 502 -16.12 -7.48 15.06
C ALA A 502 -14.64 -7.42 15.47
N LEU A 503 -13.84 -6.55 14.84
CA LEU A 503 -12.42 -6.41 15.17
C LEU A 503 -12.24 -5.98 16.64
N PRO A 504 -11.44 -6.71 17.44
CA PRO A 504 -11.38 -6.51 18.89
C PRO A 504 -10.60 -5.25 19.29
N ILE A 505 -9.76 -4.71 18.41
CA ILE A 505 -8.81 -3.64 18.73
C ILE A 505 -9.12 -2.40 17.88
N GLU A 506 -9.25 -1.24 18.52
CA GLU A 506 -9.23 0.07 17.85
C GLU A 506 -7.81 0.64 17.92
N THR A 507 -7.25 1.03 16.78
CA THR A 507 -5.84 1.49 16.66
C THR A 507 -5.70 3.01 16.63
N THR A 508 -6.82 3.73 16.66
CA THR A 508 -6.83 5.20 16.59
C THR A 508 -6.00 5.82 17.73
N GLY A 509 -4.99 6.62 17.35
CA GLY A 509 -4.10 7.31 18.29
C GLY A 509 -3.04 6.42 18.95
N ARG A 510 -2.93 5.13 18.57
CA ARG A 510 -1.85 4.26 19.06
C ARG A 510 -0.59 4.46 18.21
N GLY A 511 0.55 4.70 18.87
CA GLY A 511 1.85 4.60 18.21
C GLY A 511 2.13 3.17 17.73
N LEU A 512 2.99 3.02 16.73
CA LEU A 512 3.45 1.70 16.28
C LEU A 512 4.11 0.96 17.45
N GLN A 513 3.52 -0.15 17.90
CA GLN A 513 3.98 -0.86 19.10
C GLN A 513 5.38 -1.44 18.89
N GLU A 514 6.33 -1.02 19.71
CA GLU A 514 7.71 -1.52 19.76
C GLU A 514 7.88 -2.73 20.70
N SER A 515 6.86 -3.09 21.48
CA SER A 515 6.98 -4.14 22.50
C SER A 515 7.08 -5.55 21.91
N SER A 516 7.95 -6.36 22.51
CA SER A 516 8.16 -7.76 22.13
C SER A 516 6.90 -8.60 22.43
N ASN A 517 6.72 -9.71 21.71
CA ASN A 517 5.58 -10.64 21.87
C ASN A 517 5.34 -11.10 23.33
N ARG A 518 6.36 -11.01 24.19
CA ARG A 518 6.36 -11.49 25.58
C ARG A 518 5.89 -10.43 26.57
N GLU A 519 6.24 -9.17 26.35
CA GLU A 519 5.80 -8.02 27.18
C GLU A 519 4.36 -7.62 26.84
N TRP A 520 4.00 -7.72 25.56
CA TRP A 520 2.65 -7.40 25.08
C TRP A 520 1.57 -8.32 25.68
N GLY A 521 1.89 -9.61 25.82
CA GLY A 521 0.99 -10.55 26.49
C GLY A 521 0.73 -10.21 27.96
N GLN A 522 1.66 -9.52 28.63
CA GLN A 522 1.53 -9.08 30.02
C GLN A 522 0.79 -7.75 30.15
N GLU A 523 1.03 -6.78 29.25
CA GLU A 523 0.27 -5.50 29.22
C GLU A 523 -1.24 -5.73 29.06
N MET A 524 -1.63 -6.67 28.19
CA MET A 524 -3.04 -6.98 27.92
C MET A 524 -3.69 -7.80 29.05
N VAL A 525 -2.91 -8.61 29.79
CA VAL A 525 -3.39 -9.32 30.98
C VAL A 525 -3.58 -8.34 32.14
N GLY A 526 -2.67 -7.36 32.29
CA GLY A 526 -2.81 -6.27 33.26
C GLY A 526 -4.05 -5.41 33.02
N GLN A 527 -4.33 -5.03 31.77
CA GLN A 527 -5.52 -4.22 31.43
C GLN A 527 -6.85 -4.98 31.60
N ARG A 528 -6.88 -6.30 31.37
CA ARG A 528 -8.07 -7.11 31.68
C ARG A 528 -8.38 -7.19 33.18
N SER A 529 -7.39 -6.97 34.03
CA SER A 529 -7.59 -6.93 35.49
C SER A 529 -8.10 -5.58 35.99
N GLU A 530 -7.88 -4.48 35.26
CA GLU A 530 -8.38 -3.14 35.62
C GLU A 530 -9.85 -2.90 35.23
N GLU A 531 -10.44 -3.72 34.34
CA GLU A 531 -11.86 -3.62 33.97
C GLU A 531 -12.83 -4.30 34.96
N ILE A 532 -12.37 -4.80 36.12
CA ILE A 532 -13.26 -5.29 37.18
C ILE A 532 -13.56 -4.12 38.15
N PRO A 533 -14.81 -3.62 38.25
CA PRO A 533 -15.12 -2.54 39.17
C PRO A 533 -14.99 -3.06 40.60
N HIS A 534 -14.09 -2.44 41.39
CA HIS A 534 -14.07 -2.57 42.83
C HIS A 534 -15.41 -2.12 43.41
N SER A 535 -16.23 -3.08 43.84
CA SER A 535 -17.43 -2.82 44.64
C SER A 535 -17.01 -2.26 46.00
N SER A 536 -17.40 -1.02 46.26
CA SER A 536 -17.30 -0.36 47.56
C SER A 536 -18.20 -1.05 48.59
N SER A 537 -17.62 -1.78 49.54
CA SER A 537 -18.29 -2.15 50.80
C SER A 537 -17.99 -1.08 51.85
N GLY A 538 -19.03 -0.41 52.33
CA GLY A 538 -18.97 0.71 53.27
C GLY A 538 -18.43 0.35 54.66
N SER A 539 -17.77 1.33 55.26
CA SER A 539 -17.39 1.35 56.68
C SER A 539 -18.55 1.80 57.55
N GLN A 540 -18.81 1.04 58.61
CA GLN A 540 -19.48 1.52 59.82
C GLN A 540 -18.62 2.61 60.49
N GLY A 541 -19.30 3.61 61.06
CA GLY A 541 -18.74 4.71 61.84
C GLY A 541 -19.78 5.78 62.07
#